data_AF-A0A6N4SV29-F1
#
_entry.id   AF-A0A6N4SV29-F1
#
_cell.length_a   1.000
_cell.length_b   1.000
_cell.length_c   1.000
_cell.angle_alpha   90.00
_cell.angle_beta   90.00
_cell.angle_gamma   90.00
#
_symmetry.space_group_name_H-M   'P 1'
#
loop_
_entity.id
_entity.type
_entity.pdbx_description
1 polymer ?
#
loop_
_entity_poly.entity_id
_entity_poly.type
_entity_poly.pdbx_seq_one_letter_code
_entity_poly.pdbx_strand_id
1 'polypeptide(L)'
;MFITSLIISIATLSYIFFKTMQIELPTNLKLFKMPPSAEVMLFLISEEMKINRLVEAGFDAAYTCDLSTLILSLAGFEYRPDSLYDGYTELLDKHCEKVSPMDEEEWKDALLDMYMQIKIETGNE
;
A
#
# COMPACT_ATOMS: atom_id res chain seq x y z
N MET A 1 -42.86 2.11 -22.29
CA MET A 1 -41.82 2.36 -23.31
C MET A 1 -40.86 3.50 -22.95
N PHE A 2 -40.81 3.99 -21.69
CA PHE A 2 -39.91 5.10 -21.30
C PHE A 2 -38.67 4.65 -20.50
N ILE A 3 -38.77 3.53 -19.79
CA ILE A 3 -37.70 3.04 -18.88
C ILE A 3 -36.48 2.53 -19.66
N THR A 4 -36.69 1.88 -20.80
CA THR A 4 -35.60 1.34 -21.63
C THR A 4 -34.77 2.46 -22.29
N SER A 5 -35.41 3.56 -22.69
CA SER A 5 -34.71 4.72 -23.27
C SER A 5 -33.84 5.44 -22.24
N LEU A 6 -34.29 5.51 -20.98
CA LEU A 6 -33.54 6.17 -19.90
C LEU A 6 -32.28 5.37 -19.51
N ILE A 7 -32.40 4.04 -19.42
CA ILE A 7 -31.28 3.14 -19.09
C ILE A 7 -30.21 3.17 -20.17
N ILE A 8 -30.61 3.14 -21.45
CA ILE A 8 -29.68 3.24 -22.58
C ILE A 8 -28.94 4.59 -22.55
N SER A 9 -29.63 5.67 -22.19
CA SER A 9 -29.04 7.02 -22.13
C SER A 9 -28.05 7.18 -20.97
N ILE A 10 -28.30 6.55 -19.82
CA ILE A 10 -27.36 6.53 -18.69
C ILE A 10 -26.14 5.67 -19.03
N ALA A 11 -26.34 4.50 -19.63
CA ALA A 11 -25.25 3.62 -20.04
C ALA A 11 -24.35 4.26 -21.10
N THR A 12 -24.92 5.01 -22.04
CA THR A 12 -24.13 5.80 -23.01
C THR A 12 -23.40 6.96 -22.34
N LEU A 13 -24.00 7.63 -21.36
CA LEU A 13 -23.31 8.67 -20.59
C LEU A 13 -22.13 8.09 -19.80
N SER A 14 -22.31 6.95 -19.13
CA SER A 14 -21.23 6.24 -18.41
C SER A 14 -20.15 5.73 -19.35
N TYR A 15 -20.52 5.19 -20.51
CA TYR A 15 -19.55 4.74 -21.51
C TYR A 15 -18.74 5.90 -22.10
N ILE A 16 -19.40 7.04 -22.37
CA ILE A 16 -18.72 8.25 -22.83
C ILE A 16 -17.80 8.78 -21.74
N PHE A 17 -18.27 8.87 -20.49
CA PHE A 17 -17.48 9.31 -19.33
C PHE A 17 -16.23 8.44 -19.14
N PHE A 18 -16.40 7.11 -19.17
CA PHE A 18 -15.31 6.14 -19.07
C PHE A 18 -14.34 6.24 -20.24
N LYS A 19 -14.84 6.46 -21.47
CA LYS A 19 -14.00 6.66 -22.66
C LYS A 19 -13.23 7.99 -22.62
N THR A 20 -13.77 9.04 -22.01
CA THR A 20 -13.10 10.34 -21.87
C THR A 20 -12.05 10.39 -20.75
N MET A 21 -12.02 9.41 -19.83
CA MET A 21 -10.97 9.29 -18.81
C MET A 21 -9.78 8.43 -19.27
N GLN A 22 -9.42 8.46 -20.56
CA GLN A 22 -8.06 8.12 -20.95
C GLN A 22 -7.17 9.32 -20.62
N ILE A 23 -6.66 9.36 -19.39
CA ILE A 23 -5.64 10.32 -18.99
C ILE A 23 -4.37 9.95 -19.77
N GLU A 24 -4.20 10.54 -20.95
CA GLU A 24 -2.91 10.53 -21.64
C GLU A 24 -1.95 11.35 -20.77
N LEU A 25 -1.15 10.68 -19.94
CA LEU A 25 -0.10 11.34 -19.17
C LEU A 25 0.81 12.10 -20.15
N PRO A 26 1.01 13.42 -19.99
CA PRO A 26 1.93 14.16 -20.84
C PRO A 26 3.32 13.51 -20.77
N THR A 27 3.92 13.24 -21.94
CA THR A 27 5.23 12.56 -22.10
C THR A 27 6.40 13.30 -21.44
N ASN A 28 6.14 14.50 -20.94
CA ASN A 28 7.03 15.43 -20.26
C ASN A 28 6.77 15.50 -18.74
N LEU A 29 5.98 14.59 -18.16
CA LEU A 29 6.00 14.32 -16.73
C LEU A 29 7.39 13.79 -16.37
N LYS A 30 8.18 14.63 -15.69
CA LYS A 30 9.33 14.14 -14.90
C LYS A 30 8.75 13.31 -13.77
N LEU A 31 8.42 12.05 -14.06
CA LEU A 31 8.11 11.04 -13.05
C LEU A 31 9.33 10.99 -12.15
N PHE A 32 9.21 11.62 -10.99
CA PHE A 32 10.27 11.67 -10.02
C PHE A 32 10.49 10.24 -9.57
N LYS A 33 11.66 9.66 -9.89
CA LYS A 33 12.01 8.36 -9.32
C LYS A 33 12.01 8.50 -7.82
N MET A 34 11.44 7.51 -7.13
CA MET A 34 11.54 7.47 -5.68
C MET A 34 13.01 7.51 -5.27
N PRO A 35 13.34 8.18 -4.16
CA PRO A 35 14.68 8.11 -3.63
C PRO A 35 15.00 6.64 -3.29
N PRO A 36 16.26 6.19 -3.43
CA PRO A 36 16.63 4.79 -3.18
C PRO A 36 16.21 4.28 -1.80
N SER A 37 16.20 5.16 -0.78
CA SER A 37 15.72 4.82 0.56
C SER A 37 14.24 4.46 0.60
N ALA A 38 13.39 5.13 -0.18
CA ALA A 38 11.97 4.83 -0.26
C ALA A 38 11.73 3.50 -1.01
N GLU A 39 12.50 3.22 -2.06
CA GLU A 39 12.43 1.92 -2.77
C GLU A 39 12.80 0.76 -1.85
N VAL A 40 13.88 0.90 -1.06
CA VAL A 40 14.29 -0.11 -0.09
C VAL A 40 13.24 -0.28 1.01
N MET A 41 12.67 0.81 1.51
CA MET A 41 11.64 0.75 2.55
C MET A 41 10.37 0.04 2.05
N LEU A 42 9.90 0.35 0.85
CA LEU A 42 8.77 -0.35 0.22
C LEU A 42 9.07 -1.85 0.04
N PHE A 43 10.28 -2.19 -0.39
CA PHE A 43 10.68 -3.58 -0.51
C PHE A 43 10.60 -4.30 0.85
N LEU A 44 11.17 -3.71 1.91
CA LEU A 44 11.18 -4.30 3.24
C LEU A 44 9.78 -4.46 3.83
N ILE A 45 8.92 -3.43 3.70
CA ILE A 45 7.52 -3.51 4.13
C ILE A 45 6.81 -4.65 3.39
N SER A 46 7.02 -4.78 2.07
CA SER A 46 6.39 -5.84 1.30
C SER A 46 6.84 -7.23 1.73
N GLU A 47 8.11 -7.42 2.10
CA GLU A 47 8.61 -8.70 2.60
C GLU A 47 8.05 -9.01 3.98
N GLU A 48 7.96 -8.01 4.86
CA GLU A 48 7.38 -8.17 6.20
C GLU A 48 5.88 -8.51 6.14
N MET A 49 5.12 -7.89 5.23
CA MET A 49 3.72 -8.25 4.99
C MET A 49 3.57 -9.71 4.52
N LYS A 50 4.46 -10.20 3.65
CA LYS A 50 4.46 -11.61 3.20
C LYS A 50 4.78 -12.56 4.34
N ILE A 51 5.78 -12.22 5.15
CA ILE A 51 6.17 -12.98 6.33
C ILE A 51 4.97 -13.08 7.28
N ASN A 52 4.31 -11.97 7.59
CA ASN A 52 3.17 -11.95 8.50
C ASN A 52 2.04 -12.90 8.03
N ARG A 53 1.72 -12.90 6.73
CA ARG A 53 0.74 -13.84 6.16
C ARG A 53 1.15 -15.31 6.26
N LEU A 54 2.46 -15.61 6.15
CA LEU A 54 2.94 -16.98 6.36
C LEU A 54 2.74 -17.40 7.82
N VAL A 55 3.01 -16.50 8.77
CA VAL A 55 2.77 -16.74 10.20
C VAL A 55 1.28 -16.99 10.46
N GLU A 56 0.40 -16.15 9.93
CA GLU A 56 -1.06 -16.32 10.02
C GLU A 56 -1.54 -17.66 9.45
N ALA A 57 -0.91 -18.13 8.36
CA ALA A 57 -1.20 -19.43 7.75
C ALA A 57 -0.67 -20.63 8.58
N GLY A 58 -0.02 -20.37 9.72
CA GLY A 58 0.51 -21.39 10.63
C GLY A 58 1.90 -21.89 10.26
N PHE A 59 2.63 -21.18 9.39
CA PHE A 59 4.05 -21.47 9.19
C PHE A 59 4.85 -21.02 10.41
N ASP A 60 5.79 -21.87 10.83
CA ASP A 60 6.67 -21.57 11.96
C ASP A 60 7.59 -20.39 11.62
N ALA A 61 7.33 -19.29 12.31
CA ALA A 61 8.04 -18.02 12.17
C ALA A 61 9.32 -17.95 13.02
N ALA A 62 9.70 -19.03 13.71
CA ALA A 62 10.88 -19.03 14.58
C ALA A 62 12.20 -18.62 13.90
N TYR A 63 12.24 -18.62 12.56
CA TYR A 63 13.37 -18.16 11.75
C TYR A 63 13.05 -16.96 10.85
N THR A 64 11.88 -16.32 11.00
CA THR A 64 11.56 -15.13 10.20
C THR A 64 12.32 -13.94 10.73
N CYS A 65 12.93 -13.19 9.81
CA CYS A 65 13.62 -11.96 10.17
C CYS A 65 12.58 -10.89 10.50
N ASP A 66 12.58 -10.38 11.73
CA ASP A 66 11.87 -9.15 12.09
C ASP A 66 12.52 -7.98 11.35
N LEU A 67 11.75 -7.30 10.48
CA LEU A 67 12.23 -6.19 9.65
C LEU A 67 11.80 -4.83 10.22
N SER A 68 10.90 -4.80 11.20
CA SER A 68 10.34 -3.61 11.83
C SER A 68 11.42 -2.61 12.26
N THR A 69 12.46 -3.09 12.94
CA THR A 69 13.58 -2.26 13.41
C THR A 69 14.30 -1.57 12.25
N LEU A 70 14.52 -2.28 11.13
CA LEU A 70 15.19 -1.72 9.95
C LEU A 70 14.28 -0.71 9.24
N ILE A 71 13.01 -1.03 9.09
CA ILE A 71 12.01 -0.15 8.44
C ILE A 71 11.83 1.15 9.23
N LEU A 72 11.66 1.07 10.55
CA LEU A 72 11.52 2.23 11.42
C LEU A 72 12.79 3.10 11.42
N SER A 73 13.98 2.48 11.34
CA SER A 73 15.24 3.22 11.18
C SER A 73 15.30 3.98 9.85
N LEU A 74 14.87 3.35 8.76
CA LEU A 74 14.82 3.98 7.42
C LEU A 74 13.74 5.06 7.33
N ALA A 75 12.66 4.92 8.11
CA ALA A 75 11.60 5.91 8.20
C ALA A 75 12.10 7.21 8.82
N GLY A 76 12.98 7.10 9.83
CA GLY A 76 13.60 8.21 10.55
C GLY A 76 13.38 8.20 12.07
N PHE A 77 12.81 7.14 12.64
CA PHE A 77 12.56 7.05 14.08
C PHE A 77 13.86 6.76 14.86
N GLU A 78 14.44 7.80 15.48
CA GLU A 78 15.64 7.68 16.31
C GLU A 78 15.31 7.10 17.71
N TYR A 79 14.20 7.54 18.30
CA TYR A 79 13.66 7.01 19.55
C TYR A 79 12.54 6.02 19.26
N ARG A 80 12.69 4.79 19.75
CA ARG A 80 11.77 3.67 19.45
C ARG A 80 11.28 3.02 20.74
N PRO A 81 10.28 3.60 21.41
CA PRO A 81 9.65 2.96 22.56
C PRO A 81 8.84 1.74 22.10
N ASP A 82 8.55 0.81 23.01
CA ASP A 82 7.76 -0.40 22.71
C ASP A 82 6.41 -0.05 22.04
N SER A 83 5.78 1.05 22.45
CA SER A 83 4.52 1.53 21.86
C SER A 83 4.60 1.86 20.37
N LEU A 84 5.79 2.23 19.86
CA LEU A 84 5.99 2.45 18.41
C LEU A 84 5.96 1.12 17.66
N TYR A 85 6.56 0.07 18.23
CA TYR A 85 6.51 -1.26 17.65
C TYR A 85 5.08 -1.82 17.69
N ASP A 86 4.37 -1.63 18.81
CA ASP A 86 2.95 -2.02 18.91
C ASP A 86 2.11 -1.36 17.81
N GLY A 87 2.24 -0.03 17.65
CA GLY A 87 1.53 0.71 16.61
C GLY A 87 1.92 0.28 15.20
N TYR A 88 3.21 -0.02 14.97
CA TYR A 88 3.69 -0.54 13.70
C TYR A 88 3.09 -1.92 13.37
N THR A 89 3.04 -2.82 14.35
CA THR A 89 2.45 -4.16 14.17
C THR A 89 0.95 -4.06 13.91
N GLU A 90 0.22 -3.22 14.64
CA GLU A 90 -1.20 -2.96 14.37
C GLU A 90 -1.44 -2.42 12.95
N LEU A 91 -0.56 -1.53 12.48
CA LEU A 91 -0.59 -0.99 11.13
C LEU A 91 -0.35 -2.10 10.08
N LEU A 92 0.64 -2.97 10.32
CA LEU A 92 0.97 -4.10 9.45
C LEU A 92 -0.22 -5.06 9.34
N ASP A 93 -0.80 -5.49 10.46
CA ASP A 93 -1.93 -6.41 10.51
C ASP A 93 -3.13 -5.85 9.76
N LYS A 94 -3.47 -4.57 10.01
CA LYS A 94 -4.58 -3.87 9.34
C LYS A 94 -4.46 -3.84 7.81
N HIS A 95 -3.23 -3.74 7.28
CA HIS A 95 -2.98 -3.72 5.83
C HIS A 95 -2.84 -5.12 5.25
N CYS A 96 -2.36 -6.09 6.02
CA CYS A 96 -2.33 -7.50 5.63
C CYS A 96 -3.73 -8.10 5.52
N GLU A 97 -4.64 -7.82 6.46
CA GLU A 97 -6.01 -8.38 6.48
C GLU A 97 -6.82 -8.01 5.23
N LYS A 98 -6.59 -6.82 4.67
CA LYS A 98 -7.43 -6.24 3.61
C LYS A 98 -7.13 -6.74 2.21
N VAL A 99 -6.02 -7.46 2.02
CA VAL A 99 -5.49 -7.65 0.66
C VAL A 99 -5.04 -9.07 0.38
N SER A 100 -5.54 -9.65 -0.70
CA SER A 100 -5.05 -10.93 -1.20
C SER A 100 -3.65 -10.76 -1.83
N PRO A 101 -2.63 -11.57 -1.46
CA PRO A 101 -1.32 -11.53 -2.12
C PRO A 101 -1.35 -12.02 -3.58
N MET A 102 -2.48 -12.56 -4.04
CA MET A 102 -2.70 -12.93 -5.44
C MET A 102 -3.27 -11.78 -6.26
N ASP A 103 -3.72 -10.70 -5.60
CA ASP A 103 -4.15 -9.46 -6.23
C ASP A 103 -2.99 -8.46 -6.21
N GLU A 104 -2.28 -8.37 -7.34
CA GLU A 104 -1.08 -7.52 -7.45
C GLU A 104 -1.41 -6.02 -7.33
N GLU A 105 -2.61 -5.61 -7.72
CA GLU A 105 -3.02 -4.21 -7.69
C GLU A 105 -3.38 -3.79 -6.26
N GLU A 106 -4.24 -4.56 -5.58
CA GLU A 106 -4.57 -4.32 -4.17
C GLU A 106 -3.32 -4.40 -3.27
N TRP A 107 -2.37 -5.30 -3.57
CA TRP A 107 -1.12 -5.43 -2.82
C TRP A 107 -0.25 -4.18 -2.93
N LYS A 108 -0.12 -3.62 -4.13
CA LYS A 108 0.65 -2.38 -4.33
C LYS A 108 -0.01 -1.21 -3.64
N ASP A 109 -1.34 -1.13 -3.66
CA ASP A 109 -2.08 -0.06 -3.02
C ASP A 109 -1.93 -0.12 -1.50
N ALA A 110 -2.11 -1.29 -0.87
CA ALA A 110 -1.89 -1.43 0.57
C ALA A 110 -0.43 -1.16 0.99
N LEU A 111 0.53 -1.59 0.18
CA LEU A 111 1.95 -1.32 0.42
C LEU A 111 2.25 0.19 0.41
N LEU A 112 1.72 0.91 -0.59
CA LEU A 112 1.87 2.37 -0.69
C LEU A 112 1.16 3.08 0.46
N ASP A 113 -0.05 2.67 0.83
CA ASP A 113 -0.81 3.24 1.94
C ASP A 113 -0.10 3.06 3.28
N MET A 114 0.52 1.90 3.50
CA MET A 114 1.32 1.62 4.69
C MET A 114 2.56 2.51 4.73
N TYR A 115 3.31 2.57 3.63
CA TYR A 115 4.48 3.46 3.50
C TYR A 115 4.11 4.92 3.80
N MET A 116 3.01 5.41 3.25
CA MET A 116 2.55 6.78 3.47
C MET A 116 2.18 7.03 4.94
N GLN A 117 1.49 6.11 5.60
CA GLN A 117 1.16 6.21 7.04
C GLN A 117 2.43 6.31 7.89
N ILE A 118 3.42 5.44 7.66
CA ILE A 118 4.69 5.48 8.39
C ILE A 118 5.39 6.83 8.18
N LYS A 119 5.44 7.34 6.94
CA LYS A 119 6.08 8.64 6.65
C LYS A 119 5.34 9.83 7.25
N ILE A 120 4.01 9.78 7.37
CA ILE A 120 3.23 10.82 8.04
C ILE A 120 3.53 10.83 9.53
N GLU A 121 3.61 9.66 10.16
CA GLU A 121 3.92 9.53 11.58
C GLU A 121 5.32 10.05 11.90
N THR A 122 6.34 9.73 11.08
CA THR A 122 7.69 10.30 11.29
C THR A 122 7.77 11.81 11.02
N GLY A 123 6.87 12.37 10.19
CA GLY A 123 6.85 13.81 9.91
C GLY A 123 6.20 14.66 10.99
N ASN A 124 5.59 14.04 12.00
CA ASN A 124 4.91 14.70 13.11
C ASN A 124 5.75 14.73 14.41
N GLU A 125 6.97 14.18 14.39
CA GLU A 125 7.97 14.27 15.47
C GLU A 125 8.92 15.46 15.26
#